data_AF-A0A4T0R095-F1
#
_entry.id   AF-A0A4T0R095-F1
#
_cell.length_a   1.000
_cell.length_b   1.000
_cell.length_c   1.000
_cell.angle_alpha   90.00
_cell.angle_beta   90.00
_cell.angle_gamma   90.00
#
_symmetry.space_group_name_H-M   'P 1'
#
loop_
_entity.id
_entity.type
_entity.pdbx_description
1 polymer ?
#
loop_
_entity_poly.entity_id
_entity_poly.type
_entity_poly.pdbx_seq_one_letter_code
_entity_poly.pdbx_strand_id
1 'polypeptide(L)'
;QWGITPPISLASPTDLEKQVDAGLIQELKDQNTIESEQESLNREKVLALVQSLVKEFVKRVSIRNGMSESLADQAGGKIFTFGSYRLGVNQPGADIDTLCVVPKHVSREDFFDVFEPLLKTREEVSVCAGVPDAYVPIIKTTISGIEIDFLVARLALATIPDDLELADDNLLKNLDERCVRSLNGSRVTDEILRVVPNVQVFRESLRCIKLWAQRRAIYSNVNGFLGGVAWAMLVARICQLYPNENAGAVIAKFFTILYQWKWPHPVLLKEIEDGPLKVRVWNPKIYPSDRAHRMPIITPAYPSMCSTHNVGPSTQEVMRQEFKRGMDILDGIHKGTTTWSQLFNKHEFFSKYKHYLQIIASGQTAESQKKWSGAVESKVRQLVSKLELVDGIELAHPFVKGFSEVFICLNDEEVQHAAEYNPSEEVKERSKKPEEYDNKEAEDGIHRVYISTFYIGLAIQPRNPETNEKRTLNLTYPTNEFMKLTKLWDQFVEGEMKIFVKNIKASALPDVVFEGGIRTSSSKSSKKKSKRPSNVMDESNGENEQNKRLKQYE
;
A
#
# COMPACT_ATOMS: atom_id res chain seq x y z
N GLN A 1 3.17 -0.83 32.06
CA GLN A 1 3.95 -1.42 30.96
C GLN A 1 2.98 -1.72 29.83
N TRP A 2 3.21 -1.22 28.61
CA TRP A 2 2.24 -1.29 27.50
C TRP A 2 2.55 -2.37 26.45
N GLY A 3 3.78 -2.90 26.42
CA GLY A 3 4.18 -3.96 25.49
C GLY A 3 5.04 -5.03 26.13
N ILE A 4 5.57 -5.93 25.30
CA ILE A 4 6.31 -7.14 25.72
C ILE A 4 7.69 -6.88 26.35
N THR A 5 8.17 -5.64 26.31
CA THR A 5 9.43 -5.24 26.96
C THR A 5 9.23 -3.98 27.79
N PRO A 6 10.09 -3.72 28.79
CA PRO A 6 10.17 -2.40 29.42
C PRO A 6 10.43 -1.27 28.39
N PRO A 7 10.00 -0.02 28.69
CA PRO A 7 10.40 1.14 27.91
C PRO A 7 11.92 1.31 27.83
N ILE A 8 12.41 1.85 26.71
CA ILE A 8 13.84 2.20 26.56
C ILE A 8 14.15 3.49 27.32
N SER A 9 13.21 4.44 27.31
CA SER A 9 13.32 5.71 28.03
C SER A 9 11.96 6.12 28.58
N LEU A 10 11.97 6.73 29.76
CA LEU A 10 10.81 7.39 30.37
C LEU A 10 10.97 8.92 30.37
N ALA A 11 11.98 9.44 29.68
CA ALA A 11 12.21 10.88 29.58
C ALA A 11 11.03 11.58 28.91
N SER A 12 10.82 12.83 29.30
CA SER A 12 9.90 13.74 28.63
C SER A 12 10.67 14.60 27.62
N PRO A 13 9.99 15.12 26.58
CA PRO A 13 10.63 15.94 25.57
C PRO A 13 11.29 17.18 26.16
N THR A 14 12.51 17.43 25.69
CA THR A 14 13.22 18.69 25.90
C THR A 14 12.52 19.85 25.17
N ASP A 15 12.84 21.08 25.53
CA ASP A 15 12.22 22.25 24.87
C ASP A 15 12.59 22.35 23.38
N LEU A 16 13.78 21.88 22.99
CA LEU A 16 14.17 21.76 21.59
C LEU A 16 13.29 20.74 20.85
N GLU A 17 13.06 19.57 21.44
CA GLU A 17 12.19 18.55 20.84
C GLU A 17 10.73 19.01 20.72
N LYS A 18 10.24 19.84 21.65
CA LYS A 18 8.92 20.49 21.54
C LYS A 18 8.87 21.48 20.37
N GLN A 19 9.94 22.23 20.13
CA GLN A 19 10.01 23.14 18.97
C GLN A 19 10.03 22.37 17.64
N VAL A 20 10.81 21.28 17.58
CA VAL A 20 10.87 20.40 16.40
C VAL A 20 9.50 19.77 16.11
N ASP A 21 8.79 19.33 17.16
CA ASP A 21 7.44 18.77 17.08
C ASP A 21 6.41 19.80 16.61
N ALA A 22 6.46 21.05 17.06
CA ALA A 22 5.59 22.11 16.54
C ALA A 22 5.76 22.30 15.02
N GLY A 23 6.99 22.21 14.51
CA GLY A 23 7.27 22.25 13.07
C GLY A 23 6.69 21.07 12.30
N LEU A 24 6.64 19.88 12.90
CA LEU A 24 5.98 18.71 12.33
C LEU A 24 4.48 18.95 12.18
N ILE A 25 3.83 19.40 13.25
CA ILE A 25 2.37 19.61 13.26
C ILE A 25 1.97 20.65 12.22
N GLN A 26 2.76 21.71 12.05
CA GLN A 26 2.52 22.70 11.00
C GLN A 26 2.67 22.08 9.60
N GLU A 27 3.74 21.34 9.33
CA GLU A 27 3.94 20.69 8.03
C GLU A 27 2.82 19.68 7.72
N LEU A 28 2.33 18.91 8.70
CA LEU A 28 1.20 17.99 8.49
C LEU A 28 -0.09 18.71 8.10
N LYS A 29 -0.32 19.93 8.61
CA LYS A 29 -1.43 20.79 8.19
C LYS A 29 -1.22 21.30 6.77
N ASP A 30 -0.02 21.77 6.45
CA ASP A 30 0.33 22.29 5.12
C ASP A 30 0.20 21.22 4.02
N GLN A 31 0.41 19.95 4.37
CA GLN A 31 0.22 18.80 3.49
C GLN A 31 -1.24 18.29 3.44
N ASN A 32 -2.20 19.01 4.04
CA ASN A 32 -3.63 18.65 4.10
C ASN A 32 -3.89 17.23 4.61
N THR A 33 -3.16 16.79 5.64
CA THR A 33 -3.33 15.43 6.20
C THR A 33 -4.40 15.32 7.29
N ILE A 34 -4.97 16.46 7.71
CA ILE A 34 -5.95 16.56 8.77
C ILE A 34 -7.28 16.98 8.15
N GLU A 35 -8.30 16.17 8.38
CA GLU A 35 -9.67 16.41 7.95
C GLU A 35 -10.27 17.64 8.64
N SER A 36 -11.13 18.37 7.93
CA SER A 36 -11.85 19.50 8.49
C SER A 36 -12.94 19.07 9.48
N GLU A 37 -13.28 19.94 10.43
CA GLU A 37 -14.37 19.66 11.38
C GLU A 37 -15.71 19.39 10.68
N GLN A 38 -15.98 20.09 9.57
CA GLN A 38 -17.19 19.91 8.78
C GLN A 38 -17.27 18.53 8.11
N GLU A 39 -16.16 18.03 7.57
CA GLU A 39 -16.08 16.68 7.02
C GLU A 39 -16.23 15.62 8.12
N SER A 40 -15.60 15.84 9.28
CA SER A 40 -15.73 14.95 10.44
C SER A 40 -17.19 14.83 10.91
N LEU A 41 -17.89 15.96 11.05
CA LEU A 41 -19.33 15.99 11.38
C LEU A 41 -20.19 15.32 10.31
N ASN A 42 -19.83 15.43 9.02
CA ASN A 42 -20.54 14.75 7.95
C ASN A 42 -20.40 13.22 8.08
N ARG A 43 -19.20 12.72 8.39
CA ARG A 43 -18.97 11.28 8.63
C ARG A 43 -19.76 10.75 9.82
N GLU A 44 -19.85 11.51 10.91
CA GLU A 44 -20.66 11.12 12.07
C GLU A 44 -22.15 10.99 11.73
N LYS A 45 -22.71 11.95 10.97
CA LYS A 45 -24.09 11.88 10.49
C LYS A 45 -24.33 10.66 9.60
N VAL A 46 -23.42 10.39 8.68
CA VAL A 46 -23.50 9.22 7.79
C VAL A 46 -23.41 7.93 8.59
N LEU A 47 -22.53 7.83 9.59
CA LEU A 47 -22.45 6.64 10.46
C LEU A 47 -23.73 6.42 11.30
N ALA A 48 -24.37 7.49 11.76
CA ALA A 48 -25.67 7.39 12.44
C ALA A 48 -26.77 6.85 11.51
N LEU A 49 -26.82 7.34 10.26
CA LEU A 49 -27.70 6.82 9.22
C LEU A 49 -27.42 5.33 8.97
N VAL A 50 -26.16 4.96 8.75
CA VAL A 50 -25.73 3.57 8.52
C VAL A 50 -26.13 2.66 9.69
N GLN A 51 -25.92 3.08 10.93
CA GLN A 51 -26.33 2.31 12.12
C GLN A 51 -27.85 2.06 12.13
N SER A 52 -28.65 3.04 11.71
CA SER A 52 -30.10 2.87 11.56
C SER A 52 -30.46 1.87 10.47
N LEU A 53 -29.80 1.93 9.31
CA LEU A 53 -30.02 1.03 8.18
C LEU A 53 -29.62 -0.42 8.52
N VAL A 54 -28.57 -0.62 9.31
CA VAL A 54 -28.18 -1.96 9.79
C VAL A 54 -29.21 -2.54 10.75
N LYS A 55 -29.77 -1.74 11.67
CA LYS A 55 -30.87 -2.21 12.54
C LYS A 55 -32.13 -2.53 11.72
N GLU A 56 -32.46 -1.70 10.74
CA GLU A 56 -33.58 -1.97 9.83
C GLU A 56 -33.37 -3.25 9.02
N PHE A 57 -32.16 -3.46 8.50
CA PHE A 57 -31.79 -4.69 7.81
C PHE A 57 -32.02 -5.93 8.67
N VAL A 58 -31.50 -5.94 9.90
CA VAL A 58 -31.69 -7.05 10.84
C VAL A 58 -33.18 -7.25 11.15
N LYS A 59 -33.95 -6.17 11.35
CA LYS A 59 -35.41 -6.23 11.56
C LYS A 59 -36.11 -6.90 10.38
N ARG A 60 -35.84 -6.46 9.13
CA ARG A 60 -36.45 -7.00 7.90
C ARG A 60 -36.18 -8.50 7.75
N VAL A 61 -34.94 -8.94 7.98
CA VAL A 61 -34.58 -10.37 7.92
C VAL A 61 -35.26 -11.16 9.04
N SER A 62 -35.32 -10.60 10.25
CA SER A 62 -35.96 -11.24 11.42
C SER A 62 -37.46 -11.50 11.17
N ILE A 63 -38.19 -10.51 10.64
CA ILE A 63 -39.61 -10.65 10.27
C ILE A 63 -39.78 -11.69 9.15
N ARG A 64 -38.92 -11.65 8.11
CA ARG A 64 -38.95 -12.63 7.01
C ARG A 64 -38.73 -14.06 7.49
N ASN A 65 -37.98 -14.23 8.57
CA ASN A 65 -37.75 -15.52 9.24
C ASN A 65 -38.84 -15.89 10.26
N GLY A 66 -39.98 -15.19 10.27
CA GLY A 66 -41.15 -15.51 11.09
C GLY A 66 -41.12 -14.98 12.52
N MET A 67 -40.19 -14.09 12.87
CA MET A 67 -40.19 -13.43 14.19
C MET A 67 -41.31 -12.40 14.27
N SER A 68 -41.89 -12.22 15.46
CA SER A 68 -42.82 -11.12 15.74
C SER A 68 -42.10 -9.77 15.63
N GLU A 69 -42.84 -8.70 15.37
CA GLU A 69 -42.25 -7.35 15.25
C GLU A 69 -41.45 -6.96 16.49
N SER A 70 -41.98 -7.24 17.68
CA SER A 70 -41.27 -6.98 18.95
C SER A 70 -39.96 -7.75 19.08
N LEU A 71 -39.90 -9.01 18.64
CA LEU A 71 -38.66 -9.79 18.69
C LEU A 71 -37.68 -9.35 17.60
N ALA A 72 -38.19 -8.94 16.44
CA ALA A 72 -37.38 -8.40 15.35
C ALA A 72 -36.73 -7.06 15.73
N ASP A 73 -37.43 -6.18 16.46
CA ASP A 73 -36.87 -4.95 17.00
C ASP A 73 -35.77 -5.23 18.04
N GLN A 74 -35.93 -6.27 18.85
CA GLN A 74 -34.95 -6.68 19.87
C GLN A 74 -33.75 -7.44 19.31
N ALA A 75 -33.81 -7.91 18.05
CA ALA A 75 -32.70 -8.61 17.40
C ALA A 75 -31.45 -7.72 17.27
N GLY A 76 -31.64 -6.40 17.20
CA GLY A 76 -30.58 -5.39 17.27
C GLY A 76 -29.79 -5.27 15.97
N GLY A 77 -28.47 -5.16 16.10
CA GLY A 77 -27.54 -4.95 14.98
C GLY A 77 -26.68 -3.73 15.25
N LYS A 78 -25.37 -3.85 15.03
CA LYS A 78 -24.40 -2.81 15.42
C LYS A 78 -23.32 -2.66 14.36
N ILE A 79 -22.91 -1.43 14.12
CA ILE A 79 -21.73 -1.14 13.30
C ILE A 79 -20.49 -0.91 14.16
N PHE A 80 -19.35 -1.33 13.63
CA PHE A 80 -18.03 -1.02 14.17
C PHE A 80 -17.18 -0.46 13.03
N THR A 81 -16.65 0.74 13.20
CA THR A 81 -15.64 1.26 12.27
C THR A 81 -14.28 0.65 12.60
N PHE A 82 -13.44 0.45 11.60
CA PHE A 82 -12.07 0.02 11.79
C PHE A 82 -11.11 0.80 10.88
N GLY A 83 -9.86 0.36 10.77
CA GLY A 83 -8.92 0.95 9.83
C GLY A 83 -8.56 2.40 10.18
N SER A 84 -8.30 3.20 9.15
CA SER A 84 -7.70 4.53 9.33
C SER A 84 -8.62 5.54 10.02
N TYR A 85 -9.93 5.46 9.75
CA TYR A 85 -10.95 6.30 10.38
C TYR A 85 -11.05 6.01 11.88
N ARG A 86 -11.19 4.74 12.28
CA ARG A 86 -11.26 4.36 13.71
C ARG A 86 -9.98 4.69 14.48
N LEU A 87 -8.82 4.56 13.85
CA LEU A 87 -7.54 5.00 14.44
C LEU A 87 -7.47 6.53 14.60
N GLY A 88 -8.31 7.30 13.90
CA GLY A 88 -8.29 8.77 13.89
C GLY A 88 -7.14 9.34 13.07
N VAL A 89 -6.74 8.65 11.99
CA VAL A 89 -5.62 9.04 11.10
C VAL A 89 -6.03 9.01 9.61
N ASN A 90 -7.32 9.07 9.33
CA ASN A 90 -7.85 9.23 7.99
C ASN A 90 -7.44 10.60 7.41
N GLN A 91 -7.17 10.62 6.11
CA GLN A 91 -6.92 11.84 5.33
C GLN A 91 -8.26 12.35 4.75
N PRO A 92 -8.34 13.63 4.33
CA PRO A 92 -9.47 14.13 3.57
C PRO A 92 -9.78 13.22 2.37
N GLY A 93 -11.07 12.93 2.15
CA GLY A 93 -11.52 12.02 1.09
C GLY A 93 -11.23 10.53 1.30
N ALA A 94 -10.65 10.12 2.43
CA ALA A 94 -10.48 8.69 2.73
C ALA A 94 -11.83 7.98 2.94
N ASP A 95 -11.85 6.68 2.68
CA ASP A 95 -12.98 5.78 2.91
C ASP A 95 -13.22 5.52 4.41
N ILE A 96 -14.41 4.98 4.71
CA ILE A 96 -14.74 4.45 6.04
C ILE A 96 -14.92 2.94 5.95
N ASP A 97 -13.96 2.22 6.53
CA ASP A 97 -14.04 0.79 6.80
C ASP A 97 -15.09 0.51 7.89
N THR A 98 -16.20 -0.16 7.55
CA THR A 98 -17.33 -0.40 8.47
C THR A 98 -17.70 -1.88 8.52
N LEU A 99 -17.77 -2.44 9.73
CA LEU A 99 -18.21 -3.80 9.99
C LEU A 99 -19.64 -3.81 10.53
N CYS A 100 -20.55 -4.47 9.82
CA CYS A 100 -21.91 -4.76 10.26
C CYS A 100 -21.94 -6.06 11.06
N VAL A 101 -22.23 -5.98 12.36
CA VAL A 101 -22.37 -7.12 13.25
C VAL A 101 -23.84 -7.49 13.42
N VAL A 102 -24.17 -8.72 13.07
CA VAL A 102 -25.56 -9.22 12.97
C VAL A 102 -25.76 -10.52 13.76
N PRO A 103 -27.01 -10.80 14.22
CA PRO A 103 -27.30 -12.00 15.00
C PRO A 103 -27.29 -13.28 14.14
N LYS A 104 -27.27 -14.44 14.80
CA LYS A 104 -27.02 -15.77 14.21
C LYS A 104 -28.00 -16.17 13.08
N HIS A 105 -29.21 -15.62 13.07
CA HIS A 105 -30.24 -15.91 12.06
C HIS A 105 -30.14 -15.03 10.81
N VAL A 106 -29.27 -14.01 10.79
CA VAL A 106 -29.01 -13.18 9.62
C VAL A 106 -27.80 -13.75 8.88
N SER A 107 -28.01 -14.23 7.66
CA SER A 107 -26.98 -14.87 6.85
C SER A 107 -26.13 -13.84 6.08
N ARG A 108 -25.07 -14.32 5.41
CA ARG A 108 -24.26 -13.46 4.54
C ARG A 108 -24.99 -13.19 3.23
N GLU A 109 -25.79 -14.14 2.77
CA GLU A 109 -26.66 -14.01 1.61
C GLU A 109 -27.63 -12.85 1.83
N ASP A 110 -28.20 -12.74 3.04
CA ASP A 110 -29.10 -11.63 3.40
C ASP A 110 -28.42 -10.25 3.32
N PHE A 111 -27.12 -10.18 3.59
CA PHE A 111 -26.37 -8.94 3.47
C PHE A 111 -26.35 -8.43 2.01
N PHE A 112 -26.29 -9.32 1.02
CA PHE A 112 -26.37 -8.95 -0.39
C PHE A 112 -27.81 -8.89 -0.91
N ASP A 113 -28.71 -9.74 -0.41
CA ASP A 113 -30.09 -9.84 -0.91
C ASP A 113 -31.05 -8.82 -0.26
N VAL A 114 -30.70 -8.28 0.91
CA VAL A 114 -31.56 -7.34 1.66
C VAL A 114 -30.85 -6.04 1.96
N PHE A 115 -29.62 -6.06 2.50
CA PHE A 115 -28.94 -4.81 2.88
C PHE A 115 -28.46 -4.00 1.67
N GLU A 116 -27.89 -4.65 0.64
CA GLU A 116 -27.52 -3.94 -0.60
C GLU A 116 -28.74 -3.28 -1.29
N PRO A 117 -29.87 -3.97 -1.52
CA PRO A 117 -31.08 -3.32 -2.02
C PRO A 117 -31.61 -2.21 -1.11
N LEU A 118 -31.56 -2.40 0.22
CA LEU A 118 -31.97 -1.37 1.19
C LEU A 118 -31.13 -0.09 1.01
N LEU A 119 -29.80 -0.21 0.88
CA LEU A 119 -28.93 0.93 0.61
C LEU A 119 -29.34 1.64 -0.68
N LYS A 120 -29.61 0.89 -1.76
CA LYS A 120 -30.03 1.46 -3.04
C LYS A 120 -31.38 2.20 -3.00
N THR A 121 -32.19 2.04 -1.95
CA THR A 121 -33.44 2.82 -1.80
C THR A 121 -33.24 4.22 -1.25
N ARG A 122 -32.03 4.55 -0.77
CA ARG A 122 -31.71 5.81 -0.12
C ARG A 122 -31.26 6.85 -1.14
N GLU A 123 -31.83 8.05 -1.08
CA GLU A 123 -31.44 9.18 -1.95
C GLU A 123 -29.99 9.63 -1.69
N GLU A 124 -29.48 9.36 -0.50
CA GLU A 124 -28.12 9.70 -0.10
C GLU A 124 -27.06 8.81 -0.78
N VAL A 125 -27.46 7.66 -1.34
CA VAL A 125 -26.57 6.66 -1.93
C VAL A 125 -26.40 6.90 -3.43
N SER A 126 -25.18 7.24 -3.86
CA SER A 126 -24.87 7.48 -5.28
C SER A 126 -24.31 6.25 -5.99
N VAL A 127 -23.57 5.39 -5.27
CA VAL A 127 -22.97 4.16 -5.78
C VAL A 127 -23.17 3.07 -4.76
N CYS A 128 -23.52 1.85 -5.19
CA CYS A 128 -23.60 0.69 -4.33
C CYS A 128 -23.34 -0.59 -5.14
N ALA A 129 -22.26 -1.31 -4.79
CA ALA A 129 -21.85 -2.52 -5.48
C ALA A 129 -21.35 -3.59 -4.48
N GLY A 130 -22.05 -4.72 -4.42
CA GLY A 130 -21.62 -5.92 -3.70
C GLY A 130 -20.55 -6.72 -4.45
N VAL A 131 -19.61 -7.29 -3.70
CA VAL A 131 -18.60 -8.23 -4.19
C VAL A 131 -18.60 -9.48 -3.28
N PRO A 132 -19.54 -10.42 -3.48
CA PRO A 132 -19.73 -11.58 -2.60
C PRO A 132 -18.57 -12.59 -2.65
N ASP A 133 -17.87 -12.67 -3.77
CA ASP A 133 -16.78 -13.64 -4.01
C ASP A 133 -15.39 -13.12 -3.60
N ALA A 134 -15.32 -11.92 -3.01
CA ALA A 134 -14.06 -11.39 -2.47
C ALA A 134 -13.53 -12.25 -1.31
N TYR A 135 -12.21 -12.18 -1.06
CA TYR A 135 -11.56 -12.89 0.05
C TYR A 135 -12.21 -12.60 1.40
N VAL A 136 -12.65 -11.34 1.59
CA VAL A 136 -13.63 -10.94 2.59
C VAL A 136 -14.79 -10.29 1.84
N PRO A 137 -15.99 -10.90 1.85
CA PRO A 137 -17.15 -10.37 1.14
C PRO A 137 -17.49 -8.95 1.61
N ILE A 138 -17.75 -8.06 0.64
CA ILE A 138 -17.80 -6.61 0.86
C ILE A 138 -18.90 -5.96 0.02
N ILE A 139 -19.56 -4.93 0.55
CA ILE A 139 -20.35 -3.97 -0.24
C ILE A 139 -19.61 -2.63 -0.23
N LYS A 140 -19.30 -2.10 -1.40
CA LYS A 140 -18.72 -0.76 -1.55
C LYS A 140 -19.82 0.22 -1.90
N THR A 141 -19.91 1.33 -1.18
CA THR A 141 -20.92 2.36 -1.42
C THR A 141 -20.35 3.76 -1.30
N THR A 142 -21.07 4.73 -1.84
CA THR A 142 -20.86 6.16 -1.60
C THR A 142 -22.15 6.75 -1.03
N ILE A 143 -22.10 7.21 0.21
CA ILE A 143 -23.24 7.82 0.93
C ILE A 143 -22.92 9.28 1.23
N SER A 144 -23.73 10.21 0.72
CA SER A 144 -23.52 11.66 0.90
C SER A 144 -22.09 12.12 0.53
N GLY A 145 -21.54 11.52 -0.54
CA GLY A 145 -20.18 11.80 -1.03
C GLY A 145 -19.04 11.10 -0.28
N ILE A 146 -19.34 10.26 0.73
CA ILE A 146 -18.33 9.51 1.49
C ILE A 146 -18.31 8.06 1.03
N GLU A 147 -17.13 7.57 0.65
CA GLU A 147 -16.92 6.15 0.35
C GLU A 147 -16.95 5.31 1.64
N ILE A 148 -17.74 4.24 1.64
CA ILE A 148 -17.88 3.32 2.76
C ILE A 148 -17.76 1.88 2.25
N ASP A 149 -16.90 1.14 2.93
CA ASP A 149 -16.63 -0.28 2.67
C ASP A 149 -17.29 -1.10 3.79
N PHE A 150 -18.39 -1.79 3.47
CA PHE A 150 -19.13 -2.62 4.42
C PHE A 150 -18.68 -4.08 4.41
N LEU A 151 -18.22 -4.56 5.56
CA LEU A 151 -18.07 -5.98 5.85
C LEU A 151 -19.24 -6.46 6.71
N VAL A 152 -19.50 -7.77 6.72
CA VAL A 152 -20.47 -8.39 7.64
C VAL A 152 -19.83 -9.47 8.49
N ALA A 153 -20.21 -9.51 9.76
CA ALA A 153 -19.91 -10.61 10.68
C ALA A 153 -21.17 -11.05 11.41
N ARG A 154 -21.50 -12.33 11.23
CA ARG A 154 -22.62 -12.98 11.92
C ARG A 154 -22.11 -13.62 13.20
N LEU A 155 -22.57 -13.14 14.36
CA LEU A 155 -22.19 -13.72 15.64
C LEU A 155 -23.12 -14.88 16.03
N ALA A 156 -22.63 -15.80 16.85
CA ALA A 156 -23.43 -16.90 17.42
C ALA A 156 -24.37 -16.43 18.57
N LEU A 157 -24.90 -15.20 18.48
CA LEU A 157 -25.79 -14.57 19.44
C LEU A 157 -27.19 -14.43 18.83
N ALA A 158 -28.24 -14.57 19.64
CA ALA A 158 -29.62 -14.41 19.18
C ALA A 158 -30.00 -12.94 18.95
N THR A 159 -29.39 -12.05 19.74
CA THR A 159 -29.55 -10.59 19.65
C THR A 159 -28.17 -9.96 19.68
N ILE A 160 -28.05 -8.75 19.12
CA ILE A 160 -26.82 -7.95 19.17
C ILE A 160 -27.06 -6.74 20.07
N PRO A 161 -26.51 -6.73 21.30
CA PRO A 161 -26.64 -5.61 22.23
C PRO A 161 -25.94 -4.34 21.75
N ASP A 162 -26.49 -3.18 22.13
CA ASP A 162 -25.90 -1.87 21.79
C ASP A 162 -24.56 -1.63 22.50
N ASP A 163 -24.33 -2.24 23.65
CA ASP A 163 -23.10 -2.18 24.44
C ASP A 163 -22.08 -3.28 24.07
N LEU A 164 -22.36 -4.11 23.05
CA LEU A 164 -21.45 -5.16 22.62
C LEU A 164 -20.05 -4.61 22.28
N GLU A 165 -19.03 -5.21 22.87
CA GLU A 165 -17.63 -5.02 22.49
C GLU A 165 -17.08 -6.27 21.80
N LEU A 166 -16.11 -6.09 20.90
CA LEU A 166 -15.50 -7.19 20.14
C LEU A 166 -14.21 -7.73 20.77
N ALA A 167 -13.88 -7.36 22.01
CA ALA A 167 -12.63 -7.78 22.66
C ALA A 167 -12.59 -9.27 22.99
N ASP A 168 -13.72 -9.84 23.42
CA ASP A 168 -13.80 -11.21 23.90
C ASP A 168 -13.53 -12.22 22.77
N ASP A 169 -12.51 -13.06 22.91
CA ASP A 169 -12.18 -14.13 21.95
C ASP A 169 -13.27 -15.20 21.87
N ASN A 170 -14.11 -15.34 22.90
CA ASN A 170 -15.22 -16.30 22.87
C ASN A 170 -16.26 -15.95 21.80
N LEU A 171 -16.34 -14.70 21.35
CA LEU A 171 -17.19 -14.29 20.24
C LEU A 171 -16.81 -14.98 18.92
N LEU A 172 -15.59 -15.49 18.81
CA LEU A 172 -15.10 -16.20 17.63
C LEU A 172 -15.53 -17.68 17.59
N LYS A 173 -16.08 -18.22 18.68
CA LYS A 173 -16.55 -19.62 18.75
C LYS A 173 -17.67 -19.87 17.74
N ASN A 174 -17.54 -20.98 17.01
CA ASN A 174 -18.51 -21.45 16.02
C ASN A 174 -18.73 -20.48 14.84
N LEU A 175 -17.80 -19.57 14.58
CA LEU A 175 -17.83 -18.71 13.40
C LEU A 175 -17.08 -19.37 12.23
N ASP A 176 -17.56 -19.13 11.01
CA ASP A 176 -16.82 -19.48 9.80
C ASP A 176 -15.62 -18.54 9.60
N GLU A 177 -14.61 -19.00 8.85
CA GLU A 177 -13.37 -18.26 8.64
C GLU A 177 -13.58 -16.84 8.08
N ARG A 178 -14.58 -16.65 7.20
CA ARG A 178 -14.84 -15.33 6.61
C ARG A 178 -15.38 -14.38 7.68
N CYS A 179 -16.25 -14.83 8.60
CA CYS A 179 -16.68 -14.01 9.74
C CYS A 179 -15.52 -13.65 10.69
N VAL A 180 -14.62 -14.59 10.99
CA VAL A 180 -13.43 -14.32 11.80
C VAL A 180 -12.55 -13.25 11.14
N ARG A 181 -12.34 -13.33 9.82
CA ARG A 181 -11.59 -12.32 9.05
C ARG A 181 -12.25 -10.95 9.09
N SER A 182 -13.58 -10.87 8.92
CA SER A 182 -14.33 -9.60 9.02
C SER A 182 -14.19 -8.94 10.40
N LEU A 183 -14.24 -9.73 11.48
CA LEU A 183 -14.10 -9.22 12.86
C LEU A 183 -12.69 -8.71 13.16
N ASN A 184 -11.66 -9.35 12.59
CA ASN A 184 -10.27 -9.05 12.89
C ASN A 184 -9.88 -7.59 12.58
N GLY A 185 -10.46 -6.96 11.56
CA GLY A 185 -10.20 -5.54 11.26
C GLY A 185 -10.50 -4.64 12.46
N SER A 186 -11.69 -4.80 13.05
CA SER A 186 -12.13 -4.04 14.23
C SER A 186 -11.34 -4.43 15.48
N ARG A 187 -11.19 -5.74 15.74
CA ARG A 187 -10.45 -6.25 16.91
C ARG A 187 -9.00 -5.74 16.94
N VAL A 188 -8.28 -5.82 15.82
CA VAL A 188 -6.89 -5.36 15.72
C VAL A 188 -6.79 -3.85 15.94
N THR A 189 -7.72 -3.09 15.36
CA THR A 189 -7.71 -1.62 15.47
C THR A 189 -7.87 -1.18 16.93
N ASP A 190 -8.85 -1.75 17.64
CA ASP A 190 -9.09 -1.42 19.05
C ASP A 190 -7.94 -1.91 19.95
N GLU A 191 -7.36 -3.09 19.67
CA GLU A 191 -6.18 -3.57 20.41
C GLU A 191 -4.97 -2.65 20.25
N ILE A 192 -4.71 -2.10 19.05
CA ILE A 192 -3.65 -1.11 18.84
C ILE A 192 -3.87 0.11 19.73
N LEU A 193 -5.10 0.63 19.82
CA LEU A 193 -5.43 1.79 20.63
C LEU A 193 -5.31 1.51 22.14
N ARG A 194 -5.57 0.28 22.59
CA ARG A 194 -5.42 -0.13 24.00
C ARG A 194 -3.96 -0.23 24.46
N VAL A 195 -3.05 -0.57 23.56
CA VAL A 195 -1.64 -0.86 23.88
C VAL A 195 -0.69 0.31 23.59
N VAL A 196 -1.22 1.50 23.26
CA VAL A 196 -0.41 2.73 23.15
C VAL A 196 -0.55 3.59 24.42
N PRO A 197 0.55 4.18 24.92
CA PRO A 197 0.52 5.00 26.13
C PRO A 197 -0.16 6.35 25.95
N ASN A 198 -0.04 6.95 24.78
CA ASN A 198 -0.67 8.21 24.44
C ASN A 198 -1.23 8.13 23.01
N VAL A 199 -2.56 8.13 22.91
CA VAL A 199 -3.28 7.97 21.63
C VAL A 199 -3.05 9.17 20.70
N GLN A 200 -2.92 10.39 21.24
CA GLN A 200 -2.72 11.58 20.41
C GLN A 200 -1.33 11.57 19.75
N VAL A 201 -0.29 11.29 20.52
CA VAL A 201 1.09 11.15 20.01
C VAL A 201 1.15 10.04 18.96
N PHE A 202 0.52 8.90 19.22
CA PHE A 202 0.40 7.81 18.26
C PHE A 202 -0.25 8.26 16.93
N ARG A 203 -1.35 9.01 17.00
CA ARG A 203 -2.07 9.50 15.80
C ARG A 203 -1.22 10.47 14.98
N GLU A 204 -0.57 11.42 15.63
CA GLU A 204 0.31 12.40 14.98
C GLU A 204 1.51 11.72 14.31
N SER A 205 2.18 10.82 15.03
CA SER A 205 3.26 10.02 14.46
C SER A 205 2.79 9.16 13.28
N LEU A 206 1.63 8.50 13.40
CA LEU A 206 1.11 7.65 12.34
C LEU A 206 0.68 8.44 11.10
N ARG A 207 0.10 9.64 11.24
CA ARG A 207 -0.19 10.53 10.10
C ARG A 207 1.10 10.86 9.33
N CYS A 208 2.17 11.23 10.04
CA CYS A 208 3.48 11.49 9.45
C CYS A 208 4.02 10.26 8.70
N ILE A 209 4.05 9.09 9.35
CA ILE A 209 4.58 7.86 8.73
C ILE A 209 3.74 7.41 7.54
N LYS A 210 2.41 7.56 7.58
CA LYS A 210 1.54 7.27 6.41
C LYS A 210 1.87 8.18 5.24
N LEU A 211 1.92 9.50 5.46
CA LEU A 211 2.26 10.47 4.41
C LEU A 211 3.65 10.18 3.82
N TRP A 212 4.64 9.96 4.69
CA TRP A 212 6.00 9.59 4.27
C TRP A 212 5.99 8.31 3.42
N ALA A 213 5.39 7.22 3.91
CA ALA A 213 5.39 5.94 3.20
C ALA A 213 4.68 6.02 1.83
N GLN A 214 3.59 6.79 1.73
CA GLN A 214 2.91 7.08 0.47
C GLN A 214 3.81 7.88 -0.47
N ARG A 215 4.40 8.99 -0.01
CA ARG A 215 5.31 9.85 -0.82
C ARG A 215 6.53 9.10 -1.29
N ARG A 216 7.04 8.15 -0.50
CA ARG A 216 8.21 7.33 -0.82
C ARG A 216 7.89 6.04 -1.57
N ALA A 217 6.63 5.82 -1.96
CA ALA A 217 6.18 4.63 -2.69
C ALA A 217 6.54 3.31 -2.02
N ILE A 218 6.29 3.22 -0.70
CA ILE A 218 6.47 2.01 0.12
C ILE A 218 5.21 1.67 0.93
N TYR A 219 4.05 2.11 0.44
CA TYR A 219 2.73 1.86 1.03
C TYR A 219 1.89 1.02 0.06
N SER A 220 2.01 -0.31 0.10
CA SER A 220 1.16 -1.26 -0.65
C SER A 220 1.44 -2.70 -0.24
N ASN A 221 0.52 -3.33 0.50
CA ASN A 221 0.67 -4.74 0.90
C ASN A 221 0.66 -5.71 -0.30
N VAL A 222 -0.12 -5.39 -1.34
CA VAL A 222 -0.24 -6.22 -2.55
C VAL A 222 1.09 -6.30 -3.29
N ASN A 223 1.80 -5.17 -3.38
CA ASN A 223 3.10 -5.08 -4.04
C ASN A 223 4.30 -5.47 -3.14
N GLY A 224 4.04 -6.04 -1.95
CA GLY A 224 5.08 -6.55 -1.05
C GLY A 224 5.72 -5.50 -0.13
N PHE A 225 5.09 -4.33 0.00
CA PHE A 225 5.41 -3.34 1.03
C PHE A 225 4.44 -3.43 2.21
N LEU A 226 4.45 -2.45 3.12
CA LEU A 226 3.54 -2.42 4.27
C LEU A 226 2.21 -1.77 3.91
N GLY A 227 1.12 -2.35 4.42
CA GLY A 227 -0.20 -1.73 4.46
C GLY A 227 -0.41 -0.87 5.72
N GLY A 228 -1.56 -0.20 5.80
CA GLY A 228 -1.86 0.74 6.88
C GLY A 228 -1.77 0.17 8.29
N VAL A 229 -2.28 -1.05 8.51
CA VAL A 229 -2.23 -1.71 9.83
C VAL A 229 -0.82 -2.05 10.26
N ALA A 230 0.05 -2.44 9.32
CA ALA A 230 1.44 -2.75 9.62
C ALA A 230 2.21 -1.49 10.02
N TRP A 231 2.00 -0.36 9.31
CA TRP A 231 2.54 0.94 9.72
C TRP A 231 2.03 1.39 11.08
N ALA A 232 0.74 1.20 11.37
CA ALA A 232 0.16 1.50 12.69
C ALA A 232 0.83 0.70 13.80
N MET A 233 1.04 -0.61 13.61
CA MET A 233 1.72 -1.45 14.60
C MET A 233 3.19 -1.08 14.81
N LEU A 234 3.92 -0.69 13.75
CA LEU A 234 5.28 -0.19 13.92
C LEU A 234 5.32 1.08 14.77
N VAL A 235 4.45 2.06 14.47
CA VAL A 235 4.38 3.30 15.25
C VAL A 235 3.97 3.02 16.69
N ALA A 236 2.95 2.19 16.91
CA ALA A 236 2.51 1.79 18.24
C ALA A 236 3.65 1.15 19.04
N ARG A 237 4.48 0.30 18.42
CA ARG A 237 5.63 -0.30 19.09
C ARG A 237 6.63 0.74 19.56
N ILE A 238 6.90 1.77 18.76
CA ILE A 238 7.81 2.84 19.18
C ILE A 238 7.20 3.67 20.31
N CYS A 239 5.90 3.97 20.27
CA CYS A 239 5.21 4.62 21.39
C CYS A 239 5.34 3.83 22.70
N GLN A 240 5.23 2.49 22.66
CA GLN A 240 5.42 1.64 23.84
C GLN A 240 6.84 1.74 24.43
N LEU A 241 7.85 1.93 23.57
CA LEU A 241 9.25 2.04 23.99
C LEU A 241 9.60 3.43 24.55
N TYR A 242 8.80 4.45 24.22
CA TYR A 242 9.00 5.86 24.58
C TYR A 242 7.66 6.50 25.01
N PRO A 243 7.09 6.10 26.16
CA PRO A 243 5.71 6.42 26.53
C PRO A 243 5.43 7.89 26.84
N ASN A 244 6.48 8.66 27.17
CA ASN A 244 6.36 10.05 27.63
C ASN A 244 6.80 11.07 26.56
N GLU A 245 7.25 10.61 25.38
CA GLU A 245 7.76 11.46 24.30
C GLU A 245 6.64 12.09 23.45
N ASN A 246 6.98 13.13 22.68
CA ASN A 246 6.10 13.75 21.69
C ASN A 246 6.22 13.06 20.32
N ALA A 247 5.39 13.49 19.35
CA ALA A 247 5.32 12.83 18.05
C ALA A 247 6.62 12.94 17.26
N GLY A 248 7.26 14.11 17.25
CA GLY A 248 8.55 14.36 16.61
C GLY A 248 9.65 13.43 17.11
N ALA A 249 9.79 13.27 18.43
CA ALA A 249 10.75 12.37 19.03
C ALA A 249 10.42 10.89 18.71
N VAL A 250 9.15 10.48 18.78
CA VAL A 250 8.71 9.13 18.38
C VAL A 250 9.08 8.83 16.92
N ILE A 251 8.87 9.78 16.01
CA ILE A 251 9.23 9.62 14.59
C ILE A 251 10.76 9.51 14.41
N ALA A 252 11.55 10.28 15.15
CA ALA A 252 13.01 10.14 15.14
C ALA A 252 13.45 8.74 15.57
N LYS A 253 12.91 8.25 16.70
CA LYS A 253 13.21 6.90 17.19
C LYS A 253 12.71 5.82 16.23
N PHE A 254 11.59 6.03 15.55
CA PHE A 254 11.03 5.10 14.57
C PHE A 254 12.05 4.77 13.47
N PHE A 255 12.64 5.78 12.84
CA PHE A 255 13.60 5.53 11.76
C PHE A 255 14.88 4.87 12.25
N THR A 256 15.45 5.35 13.36
CA THR A 256 16.67 4.79 13.94
C THR A 256 16.46 3.32 14.34
N ILE A 257 15.38 3.02 15.06
CA ILE A 257 15.11 1.67 15.56
C ILE A 257 14.80 0.71 14.42
N LEU A 258 13.97 1.09 13.45
CA LEU A 258 13.60 0.19 12.35
C LEU A 258 14.73 -0.03 11.34
N TYR A 259 15.62 0.96 11.17
CA TYR A 259 16.84 0.78 10.40
C TYR A 259 17.80 -0.22 11.06
N GLN A 260 17.90 -0.20 12.38
CA GLN A 260 18.78 -1.07 13.17
C GLN A 260 18.13 -2.40 13.58
N TRP A 261 16.82 -2.54 13.37
CA TRP A 261 16.04 -3.70 13.78
C TRP A 261 16.61 -4.98 13.19
N LYS A 262 16.78 -6.00 14.04
CA LYS A 262 17.39 -7.28 13.66
C LYS A 262 16.37 -8.18 12.98
N TRP A 263 15.88 -7.81 11.80
CA TRP A 263 15.02 -8.67 11.00
C TRP A 263 15.66 -10.06 10.78
N PRO A 264 14.91 -11.18 10.90
CA PRO A 264 13.45 -11.29 10.97
C PRO A 264 12.88 -11.38 12.40
N HIS A 265 13.51 -10.82 13.44
CA HIS A 265 12.87 -10.74 14.76
C HIS A 265 11.52 -10.01 14.67
N PRO A 266 10.44 -10.57 15.24
CA PRO A 266 9.10 -10.02 15.06
C PRO A 266 8.87 -8.75 15.86
N VAL A 267 8.09 -7.84 15.29
CA VAL A 267 7.48 -6.74 16.03
C VAL A 267 6.18 -7.24 16.64
N LEU A 268 6.14 -7.28 17.98
CA LEU A 268 5.00 -7.66 18.80
C LEU A 268 4.55 -6.46 19.65
N LEU A 269 3.24 -6.19 19.69
CA LEU A 269 2.68 -5.17 20.57
C LEU A 269 2.29 -5.73 21.95
N LYS A 270 1.91 -7.00 22.01
CA LYS A 270 1.61 -7.75 23.23
C LYS A 270 2.04 -9.20 23.06
N GLU A 271 2.00 -9.97 24.14
CA GLU A 271 2.27 -11.41 24.07
C GLU A 271 1.25 -12.09 23.16
N ILE A 272 1.69 -13.11 22.42
CA ILE A 272 0.79 -13.88 21.55
C ILE A 272 -0.05 -14.79 22.46
N GLU A 273 -1.35 -14.56 22.48
CA GLU A 273 -2.30 -15.30 23.29
C GLU A 273 -2.74 -16.60 22.59
N ASP A 274 -2.87 -17.67 23.38
CA ASP A 274 -3.69 -18.81 22.99
C ASP A 274 -5.17 -18.43 23.11
N GLY A 275 -6.01 -19.01 22.27
CA GLY A 275 -7.43 -18.71 22.28
C GLY A 275 -8.33 -19.93 22.16
N PRO A 276 -9.64 -19.73 22.16
CA PRO A 276 -10.63 -20.80 22.30
C PRO A 276 -10.78 -21.68 21.06
N LEU A 277 -10.13 -21.34 19.94
CA LEU A 277 -10.26 -22.06 18.67
C LEU A 277 -8.98 -22.83 18.36
N LYS A 278 -9.12 -23.93 17.62
CA LYS A 278 -7.99 -24.65 17.03
C LYS A 278 -7.60 -24.03 15.68
N VAL A 279 -7.34 -22.73 15.66
CA VAL A 279 -6.92 -22.00 14.45
C VAL A 279 -5.41 -21.80 14.44
N ARG A 280 -4.84 -21.60 13.26
CA ARG A 280 -3.42 -21.28 13.12
C ARG A 280 -3.16 -19.89 13.69
N VAL A 281 -2.29 -19.83 14.70
CA VAL A 281 -1.67 -18.60 15.21
C VAL A 281 -0.24 -18.52 14.68
N TRP A 282 0.24 -17.32 14.36
CA TRP A 282 1.58 -17.13 13.83
C TRP A 282 2.64 -17.71 14.76
N ASN A 283 3.41 -18.69 14.27
CA ASN A 283 4.44 -19.36 15.05
C ASN A 283 5.58 -19.88 14.16
N PRO A 284 6.73 -19.17 14.08
CA PRO A 284 7.83 -19.55 13.20
C PRO A 284 8.60 -20.81 13.67
N LYS A 285 8.40 -21.24 14.93
CA LYS A 285 8.99 -22.49 15.44
C LYS A 285 8.27 -23.70 14.86
N ILE A 286 6.95 -23.61 14.70
CA ILE A 286 6.10 -24.70 14.22
C ILE A 286 5.92 -24.66 12.70
N TYR A 287 5.63 -23.48 12.13
CA TYR A 287 5.24 -23.36 10.72
C TYR A 287 6.40 -22.84 9.85
N PRO A 288 6.88 -23.62 8.85
CA PRO A 288 7.94 -23.17 7.94
C PRO A 288 7.60 -21.91 7.15
N SER A 289 6.32 -21.73 6.79
CA SER A 289 5.86 -20.52 6.10
C SER A 289 5.99 -19.27 6.98
N ASP A 290 5.72 -19.38 8.29
CA ASP A 290 5.91 -18.26 9.22
C ASP A 290 7.39 -17.93 9.44
N ARG A 291 8.24 -18.97 9.43
CA ARG A 291 9.70 -18.82 9.52
C ARG A 291 10.31 -18.09 8.32
N ALA A 292 9.64 -18.17 7.16
CA ALA A 292 10.09 -17.51 5.94
C ALA A 292 9.75 -16.00 5.90
N HIS A 293 8.95 -15.48 6.84
CA HIS A 293 8.62 -14.05 6.88
C HIS A 293 9.86 -13.19 7.15
N ARG A 294 10.09 -12.19 6.29
CA ARG A 294 11.31 -11.36 6.32
C ARG A 294 11.24 -10.21 7.31
N MET A 295 10.10 -9.53 7.39
CA MET A 295 9.86 -8.42 8.32
C MET A 295 8.57 -8.66 9.11
N PRO A 296 8.50 -9.68 9.99
CA PRO A 296 7.25 -10.06 10.63
C PRO A 296 6.73 -8.97 11.58
N ILE A 297 5.53 -8.47 11.31
CA ILE A 297 4.80 -7.52 12.16
C ILE A 297 3.45 -8.14 12.49
N ILE A 298 3.26 -8.49 13.77
CA ILE A 298 2.22 -9.43 14.19
C ILE A 298 1.02 -8.69 14.77
N THR A 299 -0.17 -9.05 14.31
CA THR A 299 -1.41 -8.47 14.80
C THR A 299 -1.65 -8.83 16.27
N PRO A 300 -2.01 -7.85 17.12
CA PRO A 300 -2.19 -8.09 18.55
C PRO A 300 -3.43 -8.92 18.88
N ALA A 301 -4.53 -8.77 18.14
CA ALA A 301 -5.74 -9.53 18.40
C ALA A 301 -5.58 -11.01 18.02
N TYR A 302 -6.10 -11.91 18.86
CA TYR A 302 -6.20 -13.32 18.54
C TYR A 302 -7.23 -13.57 17.40
N PRO A 303 -6.95 -14.51 16.47
CA PRO A 303 -5.68 -15.22 16.29
C PRO A 303 -4.62 -14.33 15.65
N SER A 304 -3.44 -14.21 16.28
CA SER A 304 -2.35 -13.37 15.78
C SER A 304 -1.81 -13.87 14.44
N MET A 305 -1.63 -12.95 13.49
CA MET A 305 -1.15 -13.22 12.14
C MET A 305 -0.06 -12.23 11.73
N CYS A 306 0.76 -12.61 10.74
CA CYS A 306 1.73 -11.70 10.16
C CYS A 306 1.08 -10.78 9.12
N SER A 307 1.05 -9.48 9.41
CA SER A 307 0.51 -8.44 8.51
C SER A 307 1.39 -8.14 7.30
N THR A 308 2.61 -8.69 7.26
CA THR A 308 3.68 -8.39 6.29
C THR A 308 4.22 -9.64 5.61
N HIS A 309 3.39 -10.68 5.50
CA HIS A 309 3.75 -11.95 4.84
C HIS A 309 4.14 -11.79 3.36
N ASN A 310 3.78 -10.67 2.72
CA ASN A 310 4.13 -10.36 1.34
C ASN A 310 5.51 -9.69 1.17
N VAL A 311 6.21 -9.33 2.24
CA VAL A 311 7.51 -8.66 2.14
C VAL A 311 8.58 -9.61 1.58
N GLY A 312 9.17 -9.24 0.44
CA GLY A 312 10.25 -9.95 -0.23
C GLY A 312 11.63 -9.33 0.01
N PRO A 313 12.70 -9.95 -0.50
CA PRO A 313 14.06 -9.39 -0.44
C PRO A 313 14.18 -7.95 -0.96
N SER A 314 13.63 -7.69 -2.13
CA SER A 314 13.78 -6.39 -2.78
C SER A 314 13.01 -5.31 -2.02
N THR A 315 11.78 -5.59 -1.62
CA THR A 315 10.96 -4.60 -0.89
C THR A 315 11.49 -4.36 0.51
N GLN A 316 12.03 -5.39 1.19
CA GLN A 316 12.76 -5.23 2.45
C GLN A 316 13.96 -4.27 2.30
N GLU A 317 14.78 -4.46 1.26
CA GLU A 317 15.95 -3.61 1.03
C GLU A 317 15.55 -2.17 0.68
N VAL A 318 14.51 -1.98 -0.14
CA VAL A 318 13.95 -0.65 -0.42
C VAL A 318 13.49 0.04 0.85
N MET A 319 12.74 -0.65 1.72
CA MET A 319 12.29 -0.07 2.99
C MET A 319 13.45 0.25 3.93
N ARG A 320 14.48 -0.61 3.99
CA ARG A 320 15.69 -0.34 4.78
C ARG A 320 16.41 0.92 4.30
N GLN A 321 16.52 1.13 2.99
CA GLN A 321 17.09 2.36 2.40
C GLN A 321 16.25 3.59 2.77
N GLU A 322 14.92 3.49 2.73
CA GLU A 322 14.04 4.60 3.10
C GLU A 322 14.04 4.87 4.62
N PHE A 323 14.20 3.84 5.47
CA PHE A 323 14.42 4.06 6.91
C PHE A 323 15.73 4.81 7.17
N LYS A 324 16.81 4.42 6.48
CA LYS A 324 18.08 5.14 6.55
C LYS A 324 17.93 6.60 6.12
N ARG A 325 17.25 6.84 4.99
CA ARG A 325 16.99 8.19 4.49
C ARG A 325 16.21 9.02 5.52
N GLY A 326 15.16 8.45 6.13
CA GLY A 326 14.40 9.11 7.18
C GLY A 326 15.26 9.47 8.40
N MET A 327 16.11 8.55 8.84
CA MET A 327 17.06 8.78 9.94
C MET A 327 18.02 9.93 9.60
N ASP A 328 18.65 9.91 8.42
CA ASP A 328 19.61 10.94 8.00
C ASP A 328 18.94 12.33 7.88
N ILE A 329 17.68 12.40 7.42
CA ILE A 329 16.91 13.66 7.34
C ILE A 329 16.60 14.19 8.74
N LEU A 330 16.14 13.35 9.67
CA LEU A 330 15.79 13.80 11.02
C LEU A 330 17.00 14.22 11.83
N ASP A 331 18.14 13.55 11.66
CA ASP A 331 19.41 14.02 12.20
C ASP A 331 19.76 15.44 11.70
N GLY A 332 19.40 15.74 10.44
CA GLY A 332 19.52 17.07 9.86
C GLY A 332 18.57 18.09 10.49
N ILE A 333 17.32 17.70 10.81
CA ILE A 333 16.33 18.60 11.44
C ILE A 333 16.83 19.02 12.83
N HIS A 334 17.33 18.07 13.63
CA HIS A 334 17.90 18.37 14.95
C HIS A 334 19.14 19.28 14.88
N LYS A 335 19.88 19.24 13.76
CA LYS A 335 21.03 20.11 13.49
C LYS A 335 20.66 21.42 12.78
N GLY A 336 19.39 21.64 12.44
CA GLY A 336 18.92 22.80 11.69
C GLY A 336 19.36 22.84 10.22
N THR A 337 19.74 21.71 9.61
CA THR A 337 20.20 21.64 8.21
C THR A 337 19.13 21.17 7.21
N THR A 338 18.03 20.60 7.71
CA THR A 338 16.90 20.11 6.90
C THR A 338 15.57 20.47 7.55
N THR A 339 14.46 20.23 6.84
CA THR A 339 13.09 20.52 7.29
C THR A 339 12.18 19.30 7.13
N TRP A 340 11.03 19.32 7.81
CA TRP A 340 10.02 18.26 7.72
C TRP A 340 9.52 18.03 6.28
N SER A 341 9.36 19.08 5.49
CA SER A 341 8.99 18.97 4.06
C SER A 341 9.92 18.04 3.25
N GLN A 342 11.22 18.01 3.56
CA GLN A 342 12.17 17.13 2.86
C GLN A 342 11.90 15.65 3.11
N LEU A 343 11.33 15.29 4.27
CA LEU A 343 10.91 13.92 4.58
C LEU A 343 9.85 13.46 3.57
N PHE A 344 8.96 14.37 3.19
CA PHE A 344 7.81 14.15 2.30
C PHE A 344 8.08 14.41 0.82
N ASN A 345 9.33 14.67 0.43
CA ASN A 345 9.73 14.72 -0.97
C ASN A 345 9.31 13.42 -1.67
N LYS A 346 8.65 13.57 -2.81
CA LYS A 346 8.14 12.45 -3.61
C LYS A 346 9.28 11.52 -4.04
N HIS A 347 8.96 10.24 -4.18
CA HIS A 347 9.88 9.22 -4.65
C HIS A 347 10.48 9.58 -6.02
N GLU A 348 11.64 9.03 -6.31
CA GLU A 348 12.33 9.18 -7.59
C GLU A 348 12.23 7.89 -8.43
N PHE A 349 11.23 7.03 -8.16
CA PHE A 349 11.12 5.69 -8.76
C PHE A 349 11.40 5.65 -10.27
N PHE A 350 10.73 6.49 -11.07
CA PHE A 350 10.84 6.52 -12.54
C PHE A 350 12.11 7.18 -13.08
N SER A 351 12.92 7.79 -12.22
CA SER A 351 14.24 8.33 -12.56
C SER A 351 15.40 7.56 -11.90
N LYS A 352 15.11 6.67 -10.93
CA LYS A 352 16.10 5.92 -10.14
C LYS A 352 16.75 4.79 -10.93
N TYR A 353 16.00 4.11 -11.80
CA TYR A 353 16.48 2.94 -12.54
C TYR A 353 16.72 3.25 -14.01
N LYS A 354 17.68 2.53 -14.61
CA LYS A 354 17.96 2.60 -16.06
C LYS A 354 17.01 1.71 -16.89
N HIS A 355 16.52 0.64 -16.27
CA HIS A 355 15.67 -0.38 -16.88
C HIS A 355 14.45 -0.63 -16.01
N TYR A 356 13.32 -0.86 -16.67
CA TYR A 356 12.05 -1.20 -16.05
C TYR A 356 11.41 -2.37 -16.80
N LEU A 357 10.72 -3.24 -16.05
CA LEU A 357 9.71 -4.10 -16.64
C LEU A 357 8.37 -3.38 -16.60
N GLN A 358 7.74 -3.25 -17.76
CA GLN A 358 6.38 -2.77 -17.92
C GLN A 358 5.46 -3.98 -18.12
N ILE A 359 4.51 -4.15 -17.22
CA ILE A 359 3.49 -5.21 -17.26
C ILE A 359 2.21 -4.56 -17.73
N ILE A 360 1.60 -5.08 -18.79
CA ILE A 360 0.46 -4.46 -19.47
C ILE A 360 -0.71 -5.44 -19.42
N ALA A 361 -1.77 -5.08 -18.71
CA ALA A 361 -3.05 -5.78 -18.73
C ALA A 361 -4.03 -4.99 -19.58
N SER A 362 -4.63 -5.60 -20.59
CA SER A 362 -5.62 -4.96 -21.46
C SER A 362 -6.93 -5.73 -21.51
N GLY A 363 -8.04 -5.01 -21.65
CA GLY A 363 -9.39 -5.55 -21.81
C GLY A 363 -10.25 -4.67 -22.72
N GLN A 364 -11.32 -5.25 -23.26
CA GLN A 364 -12.21 -4.56 -24.21
C GLN A 364 -13.40 -3.86 -23.52
N THR A 365 -13.69 -4.17 -22.27
CA THR A 365 -14.76 -3.52 -21.49
C THR A 365 -14.24 -3.01 -20.15
N ALA A 366 -14.85 -1.93 -19.64
CA ALA A 366 -14.45 -1.32 -18.39
C ALA A 366 -14.60 -2.28 -17.19
N GLU A 367 -15.69 -3.06 -17.16
CA GLU A 367 -15.96 -4.02 -16.10
C GLU A 367 -14.94 -5.17 -16.09
N SER A 368 -14.71 -5.78 -17.25
CA SER A 368 -13.78 -6.91 -17.36
C SER A 368 -12.34 -6.45 -17.07
N GLN A 369 -11.95 -5.27 -17.54
CA GLN A 369 -10.64 -4.69 -17.25
C GLN A 369 -10.43 -4.42 -15.76
N LYS A 370 -11.46 -3.94 -15.04
CA LYS A 370 -11.34 -3.70 -13.59
C LYS A 370 -11.00 -4.98 -12.83
N LYS A 371 -11.67 -6.09 -13.16
CA LYS A 371 -11.39 -7.41 -12.54
C LYS A 371 -10.03 -7.95 -13.02
N TRP A 372 -9.74 -7.84 -14.31
CA TRP A 372 -8.51 -8.36 -14.92
C TRP A 372 -7.24 -7.66 -14.39
N SER A 373 -7.24 -6.33 -14.37
CA SER A 373 -6.13 -5.54 -13.84
C SER A 373 -5.84 -5.86 -12.36
N GLY A 374 -6.88 -6.02 -11.53
CA GLY A 374 -6.74 -6.45 -10.14
C GLY A 374 -6.15 -7.87 -10.01
N ALA A 375 -6.59 -8.81 -10.85
CA ALA A 375 -6.04 -10.16 -10.90
C ALA A 375 -4.54 -10.16 -11.30
N VAL A 376 -4.16 -9.32 -12.27
CA VAL A 376 -2.75 -9.14 -12.68
C VAL A 376 -1.94 -8.49 -11.56
N GLU A 377 -2.42 -7.39 -10.96
CA GLU A 377 -1.76 -6.67 -9.87
C GLU A 377 -1.45 -7.62 -8.69
N SER A 378 -2.42 -8.45 -8.30
CA SER A 378 -2.27 -9.42 -7.22
C SER A 378 -1.13 -10.44 -7.42
N LYS A 379 -0.70 -10.63 -8.68
CA LYS A 379 0.36 -11.58 -9.07
C LYS A 379 1.70 -10.89 -9.32
N VAL A 380 1.79 -9.55 -9.41
CA VAL A 380 3.03 -8.81 -9.71
C VAL A 380 4.16 -9.18 -8.74
N ARG A 381 3.83 -9.35 -7.46
CA ARG A 381 4.78 -9.81 -6.43
C ARG A 381 5.43 -11.16 -6.78
N GLN A 382 4.70 -12.07 -7.41
CA GLN A 382 5.24 -13.38 -7.80
C GLN A 382 6.28 -13.25 -8.92
N LEU A 383 6.10 -12.28 -9.83
CA LEU A 383 7.12 -11.94 -10.81
C LEU A 383 8.36 -11.35 -10.13
N VAL A 384 8.20 -10.43 -9.18
CA VAL A 384 9.32 -9.90 -8.37
C VAL A 384 10.10 -11.03 -7.73
N SER A 385 9.44 -11.98 -7.08
CA SER A 385 10.10 -13.13 -6.44
C SER A 385 10.87 -14.02 -7.41
N LYS A 386 10.44 -14.13 -8.68
CA LYS A 386 11.21 -14.86 -9.70
C LYS A 386 12.38 -14.03 -10.23
N LEU A 387 12.23 -12.70 -10.35
CA LEU A 387 13.30 -11.79 -10.78
C LEU A 387 14.45 -11.74 -9.77
N GLU A 388 14.15 -11.85 -8.48
CA GLU A 388 15.14 -11.93 -7.40
C GLU A 388 16.06 -13.16 -7.50
N LEU A 389 15.67 -14.18 -8.27
CA LEU A 389 16.47 -15.38 -8.53
C LEU A 389 17.29 -15.29 -9.83
N VAL A 390 17.12 -14.23 -10.62
CA VAL A 390 17.83 -14.04 -11.89
C VAL A 390 19.22 -13.48 -11.62
N ASP A 391 20.25 -14.20 -12.08
CA ASP A 391 21.62 -13.73 -11.96
C ASP A 391 21.83 -12.37 -12.63
N GLY A 392 22.56 -11.49 -11.95
CA GLY A 392 22.78 -10.10 -12.36
C GLY A 392 21.69 -9.09 -11.97
N ILE A 393 20.54 -9.51 -11.42
CA ILE A 393 19.57 -8.59 -10.80
C ILE A 393 19.92 -8.42 -9.32
N GLU A 394 20.24 -7.19 -8.90
CA GLU A 394 20.48 -6.87 -7.49
C GLU A 394 19.16 -6.58 -6.75
N LEU A 395 18.22 -5.94 -7.45
CA LEU A 395 16.97 -5.46 -6.87
C LEU A 395 15.89 -5.42 -7.94
N ALA A 396 14.73 -6.02 -7.65
CA ALA A 396 13.51 -5.87 -8.43
C ALA A 396 12.50 -5.06 -7.62
N HIS A 397 12.38 -3.76 -7.88
CA HIS A 397 11.55 -2.85 -7.10
C HIS A 397 10.18 -2.66 -7.78
N PRO A 398 9.08 -3.29 -7.30
CA PRO A 398 7.75 -3.04 -7.83
C PRO A 398 7.28 -1.62 -7.44
N PHE A 399 6.67 -0.90 -8.38
CA PHE A 399 5.97 0.34 -8.04
C PHE A 399 4.63 0.03 -7.36
N VAL A 400 4.16 0.93 -6.51
CA VAL A 400 3.01 0.67 -5.62
C VAL A 400 1.64 0.86 -6.26
N LYS A 401 1.57 1.41 -7.47
CA LYS A 401 0.33 1.81 -8.14
C LYS A 401 0.37 1.48 -9.64
N GLY A 402 -0.75 0.99 -10.18
CA GLY A 402 -0.95 0.86 -11.62
C GLY A 402 -1.40 2.17 -12.29
N PHE A 403 -1.13 2.30 -13.58
CA PHE A 403 -1.57 3.44 -14.41
C PHE A 403 -2.62 2.96 -15.39
N SER A 404 -3.78 3.61 -15.39
CA SER A 404 -4.88 3.26 -16.29
C SER A 404 -5.01 4.26 -17.42
N GLU A 405 -5.19 3.75 -18.63
CA GLU A 405 -5.41 4.53 -19.85
C GLU A 405 -6.51 3.85 -20.67
N VAL A 406 -7.22 4.63 -21.48
CA VAL A 406 -8.21 4.11 -22.43
C VAL A 406 -7.83 4.61 -23.82
N PHE A 407 -7.70 3.69 -24.76
CA PHE A 407 -7.44 4.02 -26.16
C PHE A 407 -8.70 3.85 -27.00
N ILE A 408 -8.96 4.83 -27.86
CA ILE A 408 -10.08 4.82 -28.81
C ILE A 408 -9.54 4.37 -30.17
N CYS A 409 -10.04 3.25 -30.66
CA CYS A 409 -9.58 2.58 -31.87
C CYS A 409 -10.72 2.51 -32.90
N LEU A 410 -10.41 2.59 -34.20
CA LEU A 410 -11.36 2.58 -35.31
C LEU A 410 -11.31 1.29 -36.15
N ASN A 411 -10.35 0.41 -35.86
CA ASN A 411 -10.17 -0.84 -36.58
C ASN A 411 -9.38 -1.85 -35.71
N ASP A 412 -9.37 -3.11 -36.14
CA ASP A 412 -8.74 -4.22 -35.42
C ASP A 412 -7.21 -4.06 -35.26
N GLU A 413 -6.53 -3.43 -36.21
CA GLU A 413 -5.09 -3.19 -36.15
C GLU A 413 -4.75 -2.20 -35.02
N GLU A 414 -5.49 -1.11 -34.94
CA GLU A 414 -5.37 -0.14 -33.84
C GLU A 414 -5.69 -0.79 -32.49
N VAL A 415 -6.72 -1.65 -32.42
CA VAL A 415 -7.07 -2.41 -31.21
C VAL A 415 -5.91 -3.31 -30.78
N GLN A 416 -5.31 -4.04 -31.72
CA GLN A 416 -4.18 -4.92 -31.42
C GLN A 416 -2.97 -4.14 -30.89
N HIS A 417 -2.58 -3.06 -31.59
CA HIS A 417 -1.46 -2.23 -31.19
C HIS A 417 -1.69 -1.52 -29.85
N ALA A 418 -2.89 -1.01 -29.60
CA ALA A 418 -3.25 -0.40 -28.32
C ALA A 418 -3.19 -1.41 -27.17
N ALA A 419 -3.71 -2.63 -27.37
CA ALA A 419 -3.69 -3.70 -26.36
C ALA A 419 -2.26 -4.12 -25.97
N GLU A 420 -1.32 -4.02 -26.90
CA GLU A 420 0.10 -4.25 -26.66
C GLU A 420 0.83 -3.04 -26.08
N TYR A 421 0.15 -1.93 -25.80
CA TYR A 421 0.76 -0.65 -25.43
C TYR A 421 1.77 -0.15 -26.48
N ASN A 422 1.34 -0.15 -27.74
CA ASN A 422 2.03 0.44 -28.87
C ASN A 422 1.08 1.28 -29.75
N PRO A 423 0.23 2.16 -29.17
CA PRO A 423 -0.71 2.96 -29.97
C PRO A 423 0.04 3.94 -30.89
N SER A 424 -0.50 4.17 -32.08
CA SER A 424 -0.01 5.22 -32.98
C SER A 424 -0.27 6.62 -32.39
N GLU A 425 0.39 7.64 -32.93
CA GLU A 425 0.16 9.01 -32.47
C GLU A 425 -1.28 9.46 -32.75
N GLU A 426 -1.89 9.00 -33.85
CA GLU A 426 -3.29 9.27 -34.15
C GLU A 426 -4.23 8.70 -33.08
N VAL A 427 -3.98 7.47 -32.62
CA VAL A 427 -4.77 6.84 -31.54
C VAL A 427 -4.58 7.61 -30.23
N LYS A 428 -3.36 8.03 -29.90
CA LYS A 428 -3.09 8.82 -28.68
C LYS A 428 -3.78 10.17 -28.69
N GLU A 429 -3.68 10.92 -29.79
CA GLU A 429 -4.34 12.23 -29.92
C GLU A 429 -5.86 12.10 -29.86
N ARG A 430 -6.42 11.07 -30.51
CA ARG A 430 -7.85 10.76 -30.45
C ARG A 430 -8.32 10.47 -29.02
N SER A 431 -7.51 9.71 -28.28
CA SER A 431 -7.84 9.27 -26.92
C SER A 431 -7.75 10.39 -25.87
N LYS A 432 -7.19 11.55 -26.22
CA LYS A 432 -7.21 12.75 -25.35
C LYS A 432 -8.56 13.46 -25.32
N LYS A 433 -9.47 13.12 -26.24
CA LYS A 433 -10.82 13.72 -26.37
C LYS A 433 -11.92 12.66 -26.34
N PRO A 434 -12.04 11.89 -25.24
CA PRO A 434 -12.99 10.78 -25.18
C PRO A 434 -14.45 11.21 -25.39
N GLU A 435 -14.80 12.42 -24.98
CA GLU A 435 -16.14 13.00 -25.12
C GLU A 435 -16.66 13.07 -26.57
N GLU A 436 -15.78 13.18 -27.58
CA GLU A 436 -16.17 13.16 -29.00
C GLU A 436 -16.67 11.77 -29.46
N TYR A 437 -16.52 10.75 -28.61
CA TYR A 437 -16.77 9.34 -28.89
C TYR A 437 -17.64 8.63 -27.82
N ASP A 438 -18.26 9.37 -26.88
CA ASP A 438 -19.07 8.77 -25.81
C ASP A 438 -20.41 8.19 -26.30
N ASN A 439 -20.96 8.72 -27.39
CA ASN A 439 -22.22 8.25 -28.00
C ASN A 439 -22.02 7.33 -29.20
N LYS A 440 -20.79 6.85 -29.44
CA LYS A 440 -20.47 6.01 -30.59
C LYS A 440 -20.09 4.62 -30.09
N GLU A 441 -20.87 3.62 -30.48
CA GLU A 441 -20.71 2.24 -30.00
C GLU A 441 -19.84 1.40 -30.94
N ALA A 442 -19.60 0.14 -30.56
CA ALA A 442 -18.90 -0.82 -31.42
C ALA A 442 -19.58 -0.99 -32.79
N GLU A 443 -20.90 -0.79 -32.85
CA GLU A 443 -21.68 -0.79 -34.10
C GLU A 443 -21.29 0.36 -35.06
N ASP A 444 -20.73 1.46 -34.55
CA ASP A 444 -20.18 2.58 -35.35
C ASP A 444 -18.71 2.36 -35.78
N GLY A 445 -18.16 1.16 -35.52
CA GLY A 445 -16.76 0.82 -35.80
C GLY A 445 -15.76 1.42 -34.80
N ILE A 446 -16.22 1.88 -33.64
CA ILE A 446 -15.37 2.45 -32.59
C ILE A 446 -15.21 1.48 -31.44
N HIS A 447 -13.96 1.16 -31.13
CA HIS A 447 -13.57 0.22 -30.08
C HIS A 447 -12.82 0.94 -28.97
N ARG A 448 -13.06 0.55 -27.72
CA ARG A 448 -12.31 1.05 -26.56
C ARG A 448 -11.41 -0.06 -26.04
N VAL A 449 -10.12 0.25 -25.89
CA VAL A 449 -9.14 -0.65 -25.26
C VAL A 449 -8.75 -0.06 -23.92
N TYR A 450 -9.13 -0.74 -22.85
CA TYR A 450 -8.82 -0.33 -21.49
C TYR A 450 -7.50 -0.97 -21.08
N ILE A 451 -6.56 -0.16 -20.62
CA ILE A 451 -5.21 -0.59 -20.25
C ILE A 451 -4.96 -0.30 -18.78
N SER A 452 -4.26 -1.22 -18.13
CA SER A 452 -3.59 -0.97 -16.85
C SER A 452 -2.13 -1.41 -16.95
N THR A 453 -1.20 -0.52 -16.62
CA THR A 453 0.23 -0.80 -16.62
C THR A 453 0.83 -0.79 -15.21
N PHE A 454 1.73 -1.73 -14.95
CA PHE A 454 2.48 -1.84 -13.70
C PHE A 454 3.97 -1.87 -14.00
N TYR A 455 4.79 -1.39 -13.06
CA TYR A 455 6.23 -1.20 -13.29
C TYR A 455 7.07 -1.88 -12.22
N ILE A 456 8.17 -2.51 -12.64
CA ILE A 456 9.23 -3.00 -11.76
C ILE A 456 10.54 -2.34 -12.21
N GLY A 457 11.15 -1.52 -11.34
CA GLY A 457 12.47 -0.96 -11.55
C GLY A 457 13.55 -2.01 -11.29
N LEU A 458 14.52 -2.13 -12.20
CA LEU A 458 15.60 -3.11 -12.10
C LEU A 458 16.93 -2.43 -11.74
N ALA A 459 17.49 -2.77 -10.57
CA ALA A 459 18.90 -2.54 -10.31
C ALA A 459 19.68 -3.76 -10.80
N ILE A 460 20.62 -3.51 -11.71
CA ILE A 460 21.40 -4.54 -12.39
C ILE A 460 22.83 -4.41 -11.92
N GLN A 461 23.45 -5.53 -11.56
CA GLN A 461 24.84 -5.57 -11.14
C GLN A 461 25.75 -4.89 -12.18
N PRO A 462 26.76 -4.11 -11.74
CA PRO A 462 27.79 -3.61 -12.63
C PRO A 462 28.46 -4.75 -13.40
N ARG A 463 28.96 -4.47 -14.60
CA ARG A 463 29.76 -5.46 -15.34
C ARG A 463 31.02 -5.79 -14.55
N ASN A 464 31.43 -7.06 -14.58
CA ASN A 464 32.73 -7.44 -14.05
C ASN A 464 33.82 -6.73 -14.89
N PRO A 465 34.61 -5.83 -14.29
CA PRO A 465 35.65 -5.08 -15.01
C PRO A 465 36.78 -5.97 -15.54
N GLU A 466 36.96 -7.17 -14.98
CA GLU A 466 38.04 -8.09 -15.36
C GLU A 466 37.70 -8.91 -16.62
N THR A 467 36.45 -9.34 -16.78
CA THR A 467 36.04 -10.18 -17.92
C THR A 467 35.42 -9.38 -19.07
N ASN A 468 34.91 -8.17 -18.77
CA ASN A 468 34.25 -7.27 -19.73
C ASN A 468 33.13 -7.92 -20.57
N GLU A 469 32.60 -9.06 -20.11
CA GLU A 469 31.60 -9.85 -20.82
C GLU A 469 30.28 -9.08 -20.95
N LYS A 470 29.68 -9.18 -22.14
CA LYS A 470 28.38 -8.59 -22.44
C LYS A 470 27.30 -9.41 -21.74
N ARG A 471 26.95 -9.06 -20.49
CA ARG A 471 25.83 -9.71 -19.78
C ARG A 471 24.52 -9.51 -20.53
N THR A 472 23.88 -10.62 -20.88
CA THR A 472 22.48 -10.68 -21.33
C THR A 472 21.63 -11.12 -20.15
N LEU A 473 20.80 -10.21 -19.62
CA LEU A 473 19.81 -10.57 -18.62
C LEU A 473 18.73 -11.42 -19.28
N ASN A 474 18.67 -12.71 -18.95
CA ASN A 474 17.61 -13.58 -19.43
C ASN A 474 16.37 -13.42 -18.55
N LEU A 475 15.47 -12.54 -18.97
CA LEU A 475 14.18 -12.32 -18.31
C LEU A 475 13.06 -13.20 -18.87
N THR A 476 13.33 -13.99 -19.91
CA THR A 476 12.31 -14.74 -20.67
C THR A 476 11.56 -15.74 -19.79
N TYR A 477 12.27 -16.51 -18.96
CA TYR A 477 11.65 -17.47 -18.06
C TYR A 477 10.71 -16.82 -17.04
N PRO A 478 11.14 -15.85 -16.20
CA PRO A 478 10.27 -15.25 -15.20
C PRO A 478 9.07 -14.53 -15.81
N THR A 479 9.25 -13.84 -16.95
CA THR A 479 8.13 -13.14 -17.62
C THR A 479 7.13 -14.10 -18.25
N ASN A 480 7.59 -15.17 -18.91
CA ASN A 480 6.69 -16.15 -19.53
C ASN A 480 5.89 -16.94 -18.49
N GLU A 481 6.53 -17.36 -17.41
CA GLU A 481 5.84 -18.05 -16.32
C GLU A 481 4.81 -17.14 -15.64
N PHE A 482 5.13 -15.86 -15.43
CA PHE A 482 4.17 -14.89 -14.91
C PHE A 482 2.97 -14.74 -15.84
N MET A 483 3.18 -14.56 -17.15
CA MET A 483 2.08 -14.43 -18.12
C MET A 483 1.20 -15.69 -18.14
N LYS A 484 1.78 -16.90 -18.13
CA LYS A 484 1.02 -18.15 -18.02
C LYS A 484 0.19 -18.21 -16.75
N LEU A 485 0.80 -17.91 -15.60
CA LEU A 485 0.13 -17.90 -14.31
C LEU A 485 -1.03 -16.90 -14.25
N THR A 486 -0.88 -15.73 -14.86
CA THR A 486 -1.97 -14.73 -14.91
C THR A 486 -3.19 -15.27 -15.67
N LYS A 487 -2.97 -15.96 -16.79
CA LYS A 487 -4.01 -16.58 -17.64
C LYS A 487 -4.72 -17.79 -17.02
N LEU A 488 -4.17 -18.39 -15.95
CA LEU A 488 -4.85 -19.45 -15.18
C LEU A 488 -5.97 -18.91 -14.27
N TRP A 489 -6.26 -17.62 -14.32
CA TRP A 489 -7.42 -17.06 -13.62
C TRP A 489 -8.71 -17.57 -14.28
N ASP A 490 -9.66 -18.01 -13.47
CA ASP A 490 -10.90 -18.67 -13.89
C ASP A 490 -11.85 -17.78 -14.70
N GLN A 491 -11.75 -16.46 -14.52
CA GLN A 491 -12.52 -15.47 -15.29
C GLN A 491 -11.73 -14.87 -16.46
N PHE A 492 -10.55 -15.42 -16.80
CA PHE A 492 -9.79 -14.97 -17.97
C PHE A 492 -10.52 -15.34 -19.25
N VAL A 493 -10.81 -14.34 -20.09
CA VAL A 493 -11.47 -14.53 -21.39
C VAL A 493 -10.43 -14.39 -22.51
N GLU A 494 -10.17 -15.49 -23.20
CA GLU A 494 -9.23 -15.51 -24.33
C GLU A 494 -9.75 -14.64 -25.49
N GLY A 495 -8.87 -13.85 -26.10
CA GLY A 495 -9.22 -12.89 -27.16
C GLY A 495 -9.59 -11.50 -26.63
N GLU A 496 -10.34 -11.42 -25.54
CA GLU A 496 -10.75 -10.15 -24.92
C GLU A 496 -9.68 -9.58 -23.97
N MET A 497 -9.11 -10.45 -23.12
CA MET A 497 -8.11 -10.07 -22.13
C MET A 497 -6.72 -10.41 -22.64
N LYS A 498 -5.79 -9.46 -22.56
CA LYS A 498 -4.37 -9.70 -22.91
C LYS A 498 -3.44 -9.28 -21.77
N ILE A 499 -2.26 -9.89 -21.78
CA ILE A 499 -1.16 -9.62 -20.83
C ILE A 499 0.15 -9.63 -21.59
N PHE A 500 0.96 -8.59 -21.38
CA PHE A 500 2.30 -8.47 -21.94
C PHE A 500 3.29 -8.03 -20.87
N VAL A 501 4.55 -8.42 -21.02
CA VAL A 501 5.65 -7.92 -20.19
C VAL A 501 6.79 -7.45 -21.07
N LYS A 502 7.12 -6.16 -21.02
CA LYS A 502 8.16 -5.53 -21.83
C LYS A 502 9.32 -5.07 -20.94
N ASN A 503 10.56 -5.32 -21.36
CA ASN A 503 11.74 -4.68 -20.77
C ASN A 503 12.03 -3.38 -21.52
N ILE A 504 11.89 -2.25 -20.82
CA ILE A 504 12.04 -0.92 -21.38
C ILE A 504 13.18 -0.16 -20.69
N LYS A 505 13.83 0.72 -21.43
CA LYS A 505 14.78 1.70 -20.85
C LYS A 505 14.00 2.84 -20.20
N ALA A 506 14.61 3.54 -19.25
CA ALA A 506 14.04 4.73 -18.63
C ALA A 506 13.59 5.79 -19.66
N SER A 507 14.32 5.92 -20.78
CA SER A 507 13.97 6.84 -21.87
C SER A 507 12.68 6.48 -22.60
N ALA A 508 12.21 5.23 -22.50
CA ALA A 508 11.00 4.72 -23.14
C ALA A 508 9.81 4.61 -22.16
N LEU A 509 9.95 5.08 -20.92
CA LEU A 509 8.80 5.22 -20.02
C LEU A 509 7.78 6.18 -20.64
N PRO A 510 6.47 5.87 -20.57
CA PRO A 510 5.43 6.75 -21.10
C PRO A 510 5.23 7.98 -20.20
N ASP A 511 4.72 9.08 -20.75
CA ASP A 511 4.64 10.34 -20.02
C ASP A 511 3.63 10.29 -18.85
N VAL A 512 2.64 9.39 -18.91
CA VAL A 512 1.63 9.14 -17.86
C VAL A 512 2.23 8.79 -16.49
N VAL A 513 3.46 8.25 -16.44
CA VAL A 513 4.13 7.92 -15.16
C VAL A 513 4.76 9.15 -14.49
N PHE A 514 4.88 10.27 -15.21
CA PHE A 514 5.43 11.51 -14.70
C PHE A 514 4.29 12.49 -14.39
N GLU A 515 4.35 13.10 -13.21
CA GLU A 515 3.34 14.07 -12.78
C GLU A 515 3.34 15.30 -13.71
N GLY A 516 2.16 15.66 -14.21
CA GLY A 516 2.01 16.71 -15.23
C GLY A 516 2.67 16.39 -16.58
N GLY A 517 3.10 15.14 -16.83
CA GLY A 517 3.79 14.72 -18.05
C GLY A 517 5.22 15.23 -18.18
N ILE A 518 5.78 15.86 -17.14
CA ILE A 518 7.11 16.49 -17.21
C ILE A 518 8.17 15.49 -16.78
N ARG A 519 9.03 15.08 -17.72
CA ARG A 519 10.26 14.34 -17.41
C ARG A 519 11.26 15.30 -16.77
N THR A 520 11.47 15.18 -15.47
CA THR A 520 12.60 15.84 -14.82
C THR A 520 13.88 15.30 -15.44
N SER A 521 14.58 16.12 -16.24
CA SER A 521 15.86 15.73 -16.80
C SER A 521 16.80 15.40 -15.65
N SER A 522 17.28 14.16 -15.58
CA SER A 522 18.36 13.79 -14.66
C SER A 522 19.46 14.84 -14.80
N SER A 523 19.85 15.48 -13.70
CA SER A 523 20.94 16.45 -13.64
C SER A 523 22.14 15.90 -14.41
N LYS A 524 22.36 16.44 -15.61
CA LYS A 524 23.63 16.27 -16.31
C LYS A 524 24.65 16.99 -15.44
N SER A 525 25.33 16.26 -14.56
CA SER A 525 26.60 16.72 -14.02
C SER A 525 27.46 17.08 -15.23
N SER A 526 27.71 18.37 -15.42
CA SER A 526 28.48 18.91 -16.53
C SER A 526 29.94 18.49 -16.38
N LYS A 527 30.28 17.28 -16.81
CA LYS A 527 31.67 16.92 -17.11
C LYS A 527 32.10 17.76 -18.31
N LYS A 528 32.69 18.94 -18.03
CA LYS A 528 33.50 19.69 -18.98
C LYS A 528 34.57 18.72 -19.53
N LYS A 529 34.39 18.29 -20.78
CA LYS A 529 35.43 17.62 -21.56
C LYS A 529 36.52 18.67 -21.85
N SER A 530 37.62 18.64 -21.13
CA SER A 530 38.84 19.30 -21.58
C SER A 530 39.42 18.49 -22.74
N LYS A 531 39.28 18.99 -23.97
CA LYS A 531 40.09 18.53 -25.11
C LYS A 531 41.53 18.97 -24.86
N ARG A 532 42.47 18.02 -24.72
CA ARG A 532 43.90 18.26 -25.00
C ARG A 532 44.17 17.72 -26.41
N PRO A 533 44.85 18.46 -27.30
CA PRO A 533 45.22 17.94 -28.60
C PRO A 533 46.47 17.06 -28.48
N SER A 534 46.46 15.98 -29.25
CA SER A 534 47.58 15.11 -29.55
C SER A 534 48.54 15.80 -30.52
N ASN A 535 49.84 15.74 -30.24
CA ASN A 535 50.88 15.67 -31.27
C ASN A 535 51.99 14.73 -30.79
N VAL A 536 52.45 13.91 -31.73
CA VAL A 536 53.47 12.86 -31.61
C VAL A 536 54.76 13.41 -32.23
N MET A 537 55.93 13.15 -31.63
CA MET A 537 57.11 12.48 -32.23
C MET A 537 58.40 12.75 -31.44
N ASP A 538 59.05 11.62 -31.11
CA ASP A 538 60.46 11.30 -30.84
C ASP A 538 61.57 12.38 -30.97
N GLU A 539 62.52 12.39 -30.02
CA GLU A 539 63.86 11.80 -30.21
C GLU A 539 64.78 12.02 -28.98
N SER A 540 65.34 10.90 -28.49
CA SER A 540 66.70 10.64 -27.95
C SER A 540 67.53 11.62 -27.07
N ASN A 541 68.22 10.97 -26.12
CA ASN A 541 69.57 11.25 -25.57
C ASN A 541 69.78 12.25 -24.42
N GLY A 542 70.52 11.80 -23.40
CA GLY A 542 71.44 12.65 -22.63
C GLY A 542 71.49 12.41 -21.12
N GLU A 543 72.51 11.69 -20.65
CA GLU A 543 72.96 11.57 -19.26
C GLU A 543 73.49 12.90 -18.66
N ASN A 544 73.74 12.87 -17.34
CA ASN A 544 74.50 13.82 -16.50
C ASN A 544 73.79 15.16 -16.15
N GLU A 545 73.91 15.75 -14.96
CA GLU A 545 74.90 15.65 -13.90
C GLU A 545 74.38 16.25 -12.58
N GLN A 546 75.20 16.12 -11.54
CA GLN A 546 74.95 16.34 -10.11
C GLN A 546 74.73 17.79 -9.63
N ASN A 547 74.17 17.87 -8.41
CA ASN A 547 74.54 18.74 -7.28
C ASN A 547 74.30 20.26 -7.32
N LYS A 548 73.42 20.72 -6.41
CA LYS A 548 73.74 21.64 -5.28
C LYS A 548 72.51 21.78 -4.37
N ARG A 549 72.51 21.15 -3.18
CA ARG A 549 72.72 21.74 -1.84
C ARG A 549 71.85 22.99 -1.57
N LEU A 550 70.80 22.86 -0.74
CA LEU A 550 70.78 22.98 0.75
C LEU A 550 70.77 24.43 1.27
N LYS A 551 69.69 24.78 1.99
CA LYS A 551 69.62 25.52 3.27
C LYS A 551 68.16 25.44 3.78
N GLN A 552 67.88 24.70 4.86
CA GLN A 552 67.75 25.19 6.26
C GLN A 552 66.68 26.30 6.38
N TYR A 553 65.63 26.17 7.19
CA TYR A 553 65.63 25.93 8.64
C TYR A 553 64.35 25.21 9.14
N GLU A 554 64.57 24.38 10.17
CA GLU A 554 63.70 23.81 11.23
C GLU A 554 62.33 23.19 10.91
#